data_AF-A0A7C3D628-F1
#
_entry.id   AF-A0A7C3D628-F1
#
_cell.length_a   1.000
_cell.length_b   1.000
_cell.length_c   1.000
_cell.angle_alpha   90.00
_cell.angle_beta   90.00
_cell.angle_gamma   90.00
#
_symmetry.space_group_name_H-M   'P 1'
#
loop_
_entity.id
_entity.type
_entity.pdbx_description
1 polymer ?
#
loop_
_entity_poly.entity_id
_entity_poly.type
_entity_poly.pdbx_seq_one_letter_code
_entity_poly.pdbx_strand_id
1 'polypeptide(L)'
;VVVSPTLAQKVQIVQNAIDTAIELGVELPRVAVLAATEMVNPEIAANMDAANLSKMAERGQIRGGGVDGPLAIDNAISLKAAQMKDIKSEVAGRADILITPDVESGNILAKAIAYFAQGKMAGVVVGAKCPIVMPSRSDPPEQKLMSLALGVYLSK
;
A
#
# COMPACT_ATOMS: atom_id res chain seq x y z
N VAL A 1 4.96 -8.02 10.04
CA VAL A 1 5.15 -8.40 8.63
C VAL A 1 4.46 -9.74 8.42
N VAL A 2 3.55 -9.84 7.45
CA VAL A 2 2.81 -11.07 7.14
C VAL A 2 3.28 -11.56 5.77
N VAL A 3 3.75 -12.80 5.69
CA VAL A 3 4.43 -13.33 4.49
C VAL A 3 3.47 -13.47 3.31
N SER A 4 2.38 -14.22 3.51
CA SER A 4 1.30 -14.40 2.55
C SER A 4 -0.01 -14.10 3.28
N PRO A 5 -0.46 -12.84 3.27
CA PRO A 5 -1.60 -12.42 4.08
C PRO A 5 -2.90 -13.00 3.53
N THR A 6 -3.72 -13.54 4.42
CA THR A 6 -5.11 -13.90 4.08
C THR A 6 -5.94 -12.65 3.80
N LEU A 7 -7.11 -12.78 3.17
CA LEU A 7 -8.02 -11.65 2.93
C LEU A 7 -8.32 -10.85 4.21
N ALA A 8 -8.59 -11.54 5.33
CA ALA A 8 -8.85 -10.90 6.62
C ALA A 8 -7.64 -10.10 7.14
N GLN A 9 -6.42 -10.62 6.94
CA GLN A 9 -5.20 -9.88 7.27
C GLN A 9 -4.97 -8.70 6.32
N LYS A 10 -5.32 -8.84 5.03
CA LYS A 10 -5.24 -7.73 4.07
C LYS A 10 -6.18 -6.58 4.44
N VAL A 11 -7.38 -6.86 4.96
CA VAL A 11 -8.27 -5.82 5.52
C VAL A 11 -7.57 -5.03 6.63
N GLN A 12 -6.91 -5.73 7.57
CA GLN A 12 -6.16 -5.07 8.64
C GLN A 12 -4.96 -4.27 8.12
N ILE A 13 -4.24 -4.80 7.13
CA ILE A 13 -3.11 -4.12 6.48
C ILE A 13 -3.60 -2.84 5.80
N VAL A 14 -4.71 -2.90 5.07
CA VAL A 14 -5.31 -1.72 4.41
C VAL A 14 -5.74 -0.69 5.44
N GLN A 15 -6.47 -1.10 6.49
CA GLN A 15 -6.93 -0.17 7.53
C GLN A 15 -5.74 0.52 8.24
N ASN A 16 -4.73 -0.25 8.65
CA ASN A 16 -3.51 0.30 9.24
C ASN A 16 -2.81 1.31 8.32
N ALA A 17 -2.77 1.03 7.01
CA ALA A 17 -2.15 1.92 6.04
C ALA A 17 -2.94 3.23 5.88
N ILE A 18 -4.28 3.15 5.83
CA ILE A 18 -5.17 4.32 5.80
C ILE A 18 -4.97 5.17 7.05
N ASP A 19 -5.04 4.56 8.23
CA ASP A 19 -4.90 5.27 9.50
C ASP A 19 -3.54 5.98 9.58
N THR A 20 -2.46 5.29 9.16
CA THR A 20 -1.11 5.88 9.09
C THR A 20 -1.05 7.07 8.12
N ALA A 21 -1.68 6.98 6.95
CA ALA A 21 -1.68 8.08 5.98
C ALA A 21 -2.47 9.29 6.50
N ILE A 22 -3.58 9.07 7.20
CA ILE A 22 -4.36 10.14 7.85
C ILE A 22 -3.51 10.83 8.93
N GLU A 23 -2.80 10.08 9.78
CA GLU A 23 -1.89 10.64 10.78
C GLU A 23 -0.76 11.48 10.15
N LEU A 24 -0.30 11.09 8.96
CA LEU A 24 0.68 11.83 8.16
C LEU A 24 0.08 13.05 7.43
N GLY A 25 -1.22 13.31 7.57
CA GLY A 25 -1.91 14.48 7.03
C GLY A 25 -2.58 14.27 5.67
N VAL A 26 -2.69 13.03 5.20
CA VAL A 26 -3.47 12.72 3.98
C VAL A 26 -4.95 12.60 4.36
N GLU A 27 -5.73 13.65 4.09
CA GLU A 27 -7.13 13.75 4.52
C GLU A 27 -8.03 12.62 3.97
N LEU A 28 -7.80 12.22 2.71
CA LEU A 28 -8.57 11.16 2.05
C LEU A 28 -7.62 10.23 1.28
N PRO A 29 -6.99 9.25 1.97
CA PRO A 29 -6.02 8.35 1.35
C PRO A 29 -6.65 7.52 0.23
N ARG A 30 -5.93 7.39 -0.89
CA ARG A 30 -6.27 6.53 -2.02
C ARG A 30 -5.41 5.28 -2.00
N VAL A 31 -6.04 4.14 -1.78
CA VAL A 31 -5.41 2.82 -1.66
C VAL A 31 -5.59 2.03 -2.94
N ALA A 32 -4.51 1.76 -3.66
CA ALA A 32 -4.49 0.81 -4.76
C ALA A 32 -4.08 -0.58 -4.26
N VAL A 33 -4.96 -1.57 -4.44
CA VAL A 33 -4.61 -2.97 -4.21
C VAL A 33 -4.02 -3.56 -5.48
N LEU A 34 -2.73 -3.87 -5.42
CA LEU A 34 -1.95 -4.24 -6.58
C LEU A 34 -2.21 -5.69 -7.01
N ALA A 35 -2.33 -5.89 -8.33
CA ALA A 35 -2.33 -7.20 -8.95
C ALA A 35 -1.70 -7.12 -10.36
N ALA A 36 -1.54 -8.27 -11.02
CA ALA A 36 -0.88 -8.33 -12.32
C ALA A 36 -1.73 -7.71 -13.45
N THR A 37 -3.04 -7.67 -13.31
CA THR A 37 -4.00 -7.14 -14.30
C THR A 37 -5.18 -6.49 -13.58
N GLU A 38 -5.90 -5.63 -14.28
CA GLU A 38 -7.01 -4.84 -13.74
C GLU A 38 -8.36 -5.54 -13.88
N MET A 39 -8.44 -6.53 -14.77
CA MET A 39 -9.61 -7.36 -14.95
C MET A 39 -9.66 -8.42 -13.86
N VAL A 40 -10.79 -8.56 -13.19
CA VAL A 40 -10.96 -9.61 -12.17
C VAL A 40 -10.84 -10.98 -12.85
N ASN A 41 -9.77 -11.69 -12.51
CA ASN A 41 -9.53 -13.05 -12.97
C ASN A 41 -9.54 -14.00 -11.74
N PRO A 42 -10.51 -14.92 -11.63
CA PRO A 42 -10.59 -15.89 -10.55
C PRO A 42 -9.37 -16.81 -10.41
N GLU A 43 -8.60 -17.00 -11.48
CA GLU A 43 -7.38 -17.81 -11.46
C GLU A 43 -6.20 -17.08 -10.79
N ILE A 44 -6.31 -15.76 -10.60
CA ILE A 44 -5.30 -14.95 -9.95
C ILE A 44 -5.81 -14.56 -8.56
N ALA A 45 -5.30 -15.20 -7.52
CA ALA A 45 -5.72 -14.96 -6.13
C ALA A 45 -5.61 -13.48 -5.72
N ALA A 46 -4.57 -12.78 -6.17
CA ALA A 46 -4.40 -11.35 -5.92
C ALA A 46 -5.53 -10.49 -6.54
N ASN A 47 -6.04 -10.87 -7.71
CA ASN A 47 -7.17 -10.18 -8.34
C ASN A 47 -8.45 -10.36 -7.51
N MET A 48 -8.68 -11.56 -7.00
CA MET A 48 -9.83 -11.86 -6.15
C MET A 48 -9.76 -11.12 -4.83
N ASP A 49 -8.60 -11.08 -4.18
CA ASP A 49 -8.41 -10.32 -2.95
C ASP A 49 -8.61 -8.82 -3.17
N ALA A 50 -8.06 -8.26 -4.24
CA ALA A 50 -8.21 -6.85 -4.57
C ALA A 50 -9.68 -6.46 -4.83
N ALA A 51 -10.40 -7.26 -5.62
CA ALA A 51 -11.82 -7.04 -5.89
C ALA A 51 -12.66 -7.13 -4.60
N ASN A 52 -12.35 -8.10 -3.72
CA ASN A 52 -13.03 -8.22 -2.44
C ASN A 52 -12.74 -7.02 -1.52
N LEU A 53 -11.48 -6.59 -1.41
CA LEU A 53 -11.10 -5.44 -0.58
C LEU A 53 -11.77 -4.14 -1.05
N SER A 54 -11.80 -3.90 -2.36
CA SER A 54 -12.52 -2.78 -2.96
C SER A 54 -14.00 -2.82 -2.56
N LYS A 55 -14.66 -3.98 -2.71
CA LYS A 55 -16.08 -4.13 -2.34
C LYS A 55 -16.33 -4.00 -0.83
N MET A 56 -15.39 -4.46 0.00
CA MET A 56 -15.47 -4.35 1.46
C MET A 56 -15.34 -2.89 1.91
N ALA A 57 -14.50 -2.09 1.24
CA ALA A 57 -14.40 -0.65 1.47
C ALA A 57 -15.66 0.10 1.07
N GLU A 58 -16.23 -0.19 -0.11
CA GLU A 58 -17.53 0.37 -0.54
C GLU A 58 -18.65 0.07 0.47
N ARG A 59 -18.59 -1.08 1.14
CA ARG A 59 -19.55 -1.50 2.17
C ARG A 59 -19.20 -1.02 3.58
N GLY A 60 -18.16 -0.20 3.74
CA GLY A 60 -17.78 0.43 5.02
C GLY A 60 -17.08 -0.50 6.02
N GLN A 61 -16.55 -1.64 5.56
CA GLN A 61 -15.73 -2.53 6.39
C GLN A 61 -14.30 -2.01 6.52
N ILE A 62 -13.81 -1.29 5.50
CA ILE A 62 -12.59 -0.49 5.52
C ILE A 62 -13.04 0.98 5.45
N ARG A 63 -12.43 1.86 6.24
CA ARG A 63 -12.92 3.23 6.46
C ARG A 63 -11.79 4.23 6.40
N GLY A 64 -12.16 5.49 6.12
CA GLY A 64 -11.23 6.63 6.16
C GLY A 64 -10.52 6.93 4.83
N GLY A 65 -10.60 6.06 3.82
CA GLY A 65 -9.98 6.27 2.52
C GLY A 65 -10.71 5.52 1.39
N GLY A 66 -10.38 5.88 0.15
CA GLY A 66 -10.87 5.17 -1.04
C GLY A 66 -9.99 3.96 -1.32
N VAL A 67 -10.56 2.77 -1.48
CA VAL A 67 -9.83 1.56 -1.83
C VAL A 67 -10.31 1.07 -3.18
N ASP A 68 -9.39 0.79 -4.08
CA ASP A 68 -9.72 0.20 -5.37
C ASP A 68 -8.66 -0.80 -5.84
N GLY A 69 -9.12 -1.73 -6.67
CA GLY A 69 -8.32 -2.83 -7.18
C GLY A 69 -9.20 -3.91 -7.82
N PRO A 70 -8.61 -4.80 -8.63
CA PRO A 70 -7.17 -4.92 -8.87
C PRO A 70 -6.62 -3.82 -9.79
N LEU A 71 -5.40 -3.36 -9.49
CA LEU A 71 -4.68 -2.39 -10.31
C LEU A 71 -3.25 -2.86 -10.55
N ALA A 72 -2.80 -2.83 -11.80
CA ALA A 72 -1.38 -2.88 -12.10
C ALA A 72 -0.69 -1.59 -11.63
N ILE A 73 0.60 -1.66 -11.32
CA ILE A 73 1.34 -0.54 -10.70
C ILE A 73 1.34 0.72 -11.57
N ASP A 74 1.46 0.57 -12.89
CA ASP A 74 1.39 1.68 -13.85
C ASP A 74 0.08 2.45 -13.72
N ASN A 75 -1.04 1.74 -13.62
CA ASN A 75 -2.35 2.38 -13.47
C ASN A 75 -2.61 2.89 -12.06
N ALA A 76 -1.93 2.37 -11.04
CA ALA A 76 -2.06 2.88 -9.69
C ALA A 76 -1.44 4.29 -9.57
N ILE A 77 -0.33 4.54 -10.27
CA ILE A 77 0.49 5.75 -10.07
C ILE A 77 0.51 6.73 -11.27
N SER A 78 0.01 6.33 -12.44
CA SER A 78 -0.02 7.17 -13.65
C SER A 78 -1.44 7.39 -14.16
N LEU A 79 -1.92 8.63 -14.05
CA LEU A 79 -3.20 9.05 -14.63
C LEU A 79 -3.29 8.75 -16.13
N LYS A 80 -2.17 8.94 -16.85
CA LYS A 80 -2.11 8.67 -18.29
C LYS A 80 -2.32 7.18 -18.58
N ALA A 81 -1.66 6.28 -17.82
CA ALA A 81 -1.81 4.84 -18.01
C ALA A 81 -3.23 4.37 -17.70
N ALA A 82 -3.80 4.86 -16.59
CA ALA A 82 -5.19 4.58 -16.20
C ALA A 82 -6.19 5.02 -17.28
N GLN A 83 -6.02 6.23 -17.84
CA GLN A 83 -6.87 6.74 -18.92
C GLN A 83 -6.73 5.95 -20.22
N MET A 84 -5.51 5.53 -20.58
CA MET A 84 -5.28 4.71 -21.79
C MET A 84 -5.99 3.35 -21.72
N LYS A 85 -6.25 2.84 -20.51
CA LYS A 85 -6.98 1.59 -20.26
C LYS A 85 -8.46 1.83 -19.88
N ASP A 86 -8.96 3.06 -20.01
CA ASP A 86 -10.34 3.48 -19.65
C ASP A 86 -10.77 3.08 -18.23
N ILE A 87 -9.84 3.18 -17.26
CA ILE A 87 -10.12 2.83 -15.87
C ILE A 87 -10.84 4.00 -15.19
N LYS A 88 -12.08 3.76 -14.76
CA LYS A 88 -12.91 4.73 -14.05
C LYS A 88 -12.80 4.50 -12.54
N SER A 89 -11.93 5.25 -11.90
CA SER A 89 -11.63 5.13 -10.47
C SER A 89 -11.11 6.45 -9.92
N GLU A 90 -11.51 6.77 -8.68
CA GLU A 90 -10.96 7.89 -7.91
C GLU A 90 -9.53 7.60 -7.40
N VAL A 91 -9.12 6.32 -7.39
CA VAL A 91 -7.81 5.85 -6.92
C VAL A 91 -6.81 5.74 -8.08
N ALA A 92 -7.24 5.24 -9.24
CA ALA A 92 -6.35 4.97 -10.36
C ALA A 92 -5.59 6.22 -10.81
N GLY A 93 -4.27 6.08 -10.93
CA GLY A 93 -3.32 7.10 -11.32
C GLY A 93 -2.98 8.12 -10.24
N ARG A 94 -3.57 7.97 -9.05
CA ARG A 94 -3.50 8.93 -7.94
C ARG A 94 -3.27 8.26 -6.58
N ALA A 95 -2.83 7.01 -6.56
CA ALA A 95 -2.71 6.25 -5.32
C ALA A 95 -1.68 6.87 -4.37
N ASP A 96 -2.07 7.03 -3.10
CA ASP A 96 -1.17 7.41 -2.00
C ASP A 96 -0.56 6.17 -1.33
N ILE A 97 -1.33 5.07 -1.32
CA ILE A 97 -0.97 3.79 -0.69
C ILE A 97 -1.02 2.68 -1.74
N LEU A 98 0.02 1.85 -1.75
CA LEU A 98 0.10 0.64 -2.57
C LEU A 98 0.10 -0.59 -1.68
N ILE A 99 -0.89 -1.47 -1.84
CA ILE A 99 -0.99 -2.74 -1.11
C ILE A 99 -0.53 -3.86 -2.03
N THR A 100 0.59 -4.50 -1.70
CA THR A 100 1.12 -5.62 -2.49
C THR A 100 0.41 -6.94 -2.15
N PRO A 101 0.40 -7.92 -3.08
CA PRO A 101 -0.24 -9.22 -2.85
C PRO A 101 0.33 -9.99 -1.66
N ASP A 102 1.66 -9.93 -1.51
CA ASP A 102 2.47 -10.67 -0.55
C ASP A 102 3.76 -9.91 -0.21
N VAL A 103 4.58 -10.52 0.67
CA VAL A 103 5.84 -9.93 1.14
C VAL A 103 6.91 -9.89 0.05
N GLU A 104 6.93 -10.84 -0.88
CA GLU A 104 7.95 -10.91 -1.93
C GLU A 104 7.78 -9.73 -2.88
N SER A 105 6.54 -9.53 -3.35
CA SER A 105 6.14 -8.39 -4.18
C SER A 105 6.45 -7.06 -3.50
N GLY A 106 6.12 -6.94 -2.20
CA GLY A 106 6.42 -5.75 -1.40
C GLY A 106 7.91 -5.47 -1.26
N ASN A 107 8.71 -6.50 -0.96
CA ASN A 107 10.16 -6.36 -0.80
C ASN A 107 10.84 -6.03 -2.14
N ILE A 108 10.45 -6.68 -3.22
CA ILE A 108 10.97 -6.39 -4.57
C ILE A 108 10.66 -4.94 -4.95
N LEU A 109 9.42 -4.47 -4.74
CA LEU A 109 9.04 -3.10 -5.05
C LEU A 109 9.84 -2.08 -4.23
N ALA A 110 9.93 -2.28 -2.91
CA ALA A 110 10.70 -1.40 -2.03
C ALA A 110 12.18 -1.32 -2.46
N LYS A 111 12.80 -2.46 -2.80
CA LYS A 111 14.19 -2.48 -3.26
C LYS A 111 14.35 -1.88 -4.66
N ALA A 112 13.40 -2.09 -5.57
CA ALA A 112 13.41 -1.43 -6.88
C ALA A 112 13.36 0.10 -6.75
N ILE A 113 12.51 0.62 -5.86
CA ILE A 113 12.44 2.06 -5.58
C ILE A 113 13.76 2.57 -5.02
N ALA A 114 14.32 1.89 -4.01
CA ALA A 114 15.56 2.32 -3.36
C ALA A 114 16.78 2.29 -4.29
N TYR A 115 16.95 1.21 -5.08
CA TYR A 115 18.17 0.98 -5.86
C TYR A 115 18.09 1.48 -7.31
N PHE A 116 16.94 1.34 -7.99
CA PHE A 116 16.80 1.79 -9.37
C PHE A 116 16.25 3.21 -9.45
N ALA A 117 15.22 3.54 -8.68
CA ALA A 117 14.61 4.87 -8.72
C ALA A 117 15.29 5.88 -7.78
N GLN A 118 16.30 5.45 -7.01
CA GLN A 118 16.98 6.27 -5.99
C GLN A 118 16.00 6.93 -5.00
N GLY A 119 14.87 6.26 -4.75
CA GLY A 119 13.83 6.74 -3.86
C GLY A 119 14.28 6.68 -2.41
N LYS A 120 13.97 7.74 -1.66
CA LYS A 120 14.16 7.77 -0.21
C LYS A 120 13.00 7.05 0.46
N MET A 121 13.32 6.19 1.42
CA MET A 121 12.33 5.39 2.13
C MET A 121 12.48 5.54 3.64
N ALA A 122 11.37 5.30 4.34
CA ALA A 122 11.30 5.14 5.79
C ALA A 122 10.40 3.94 6.07
N GLY A 123 10.68 3.20 7.14
CA GLY A 123 9.94 1.98 7.49
C GLY A 123 9.61 1.91 8.97
N VAL A 124 8.36 1.60 9.27
CA VAL A 124 7.86 1.40 10.63
C VAL A 124 6.82 0.28 10.61
N VAL A 125 6.75 -0.50 11.68
CA VAL A 125 5.68 -1.47 11.91
C VAL A 125 4.59 -0.80 12.73
N VAL A 126 3.36 -0.84 12.22
CA VAL A 126 2.15 -0.26 12.82
C VAL A 126 1.15 -1.34 13.23
N GLY A 127 0.10 -0.94 13.96
CA GLY A 127 -0.97 -1.83 14.46
C GLY A 127 -0.71 -2.43 15.86
N ALA A 128 0.45 -2.16 16.45
CA ALA A 128 0.72 -2.40 17.87
C ALA A 128 0.31 -1.17 18.71
N LYS A 129 0.51 -1.22 20.04
CA LYS A 129 0.25 -0.08 20.94
C LYS A 129 1.16 1.13 20.70
N CYS A 130 2.28 0.93 20.00
CA CYS A 130 3.22 1.97 19.62
C CYS A 130 3.94 1.55 18.31
N PRO A 131 4.48 2.52 17.55
CA PRO A 131 5.27 2.23 16.35
C PRO A 131 6.57 1.50 16.70
N ILE A 132 6.95 0.51 15.88
CA ILE A 132 8.20 -0.25 16.04
C ILE A 132 9.09 -0.02 14.83
N VAL A 133 10.28 0.54 15.04
CA VAL A 133 11.26 0.81 13.98
C VAL A 133 12.19 -0.40 13.82
N MET A 134 12.20 -1.01 12.64
CA MET A 134 12.99 -2.22 12.35
C MET A 134 13.70 -2.08 10.99
N PRO A 135 14.85 -1.37 10.93
CA PRO A 135 15.56 -1.12 9.68
C PRO A 135 16.28 -2.38 9.17
N SER A 136 16.53 -2.44 7.87
CA SER A 136 17.40 -3.47 7.30
C SER A 136 18.87 -3.21 7.63
N ARG A 137 19.66 -4.28 7.71
CA ARG A 137 21.11 -4.17 7.89
C ARG A 137 21.77 -3.34 6.79
N SER A 138 21.30 -3.49 5.55
CA SER A 138 21.82 -2.80 4.37
C SER A 138 21.28 -1.38 4.16
N ASP A 139 20.36 -0.90 5.00
CA ASP A 139 19.79 0.44 4.83
C ASP A 139 20.84 1.51 5.19
N PRO A 140 20.94 2.60 4.39
CA PRO A 140 21.88 3.68 4.66
C PRO A 140 21.49 4.46 5.94
N PRO A 141 22.44 5.18 6.56
CA PRO A 141 22.17 5.95 7.78
C PRO A 141 21.00 6.92 7.67
N GLU A 142 20.85 7.60 6.52
CA GLU A 142 19.74 8.53 6.27
C GLU A 142 18.37 7.83 6.35
N GLN A 143 18.22 6.66 5.75
CA GLN A 143 16.97 5.88 5.79
C GLN A 143 16.64 5.39 7.21
N LYS A 144 17.65 5.04 8.00
CA LYS A 144 17.47 4.70 9.42
C LYS A 144 17.01 5.90 10.23
N LEU A 145 17.59 7.07 10.00
CA LEU A 145 17.17 8.32 10.63
C LEU A 145 15.72 8.68 10.27
N MET A 146 15.34 8.58 8.99
CA MET A 146 13.96 8.84 8.56
C MET A 146 12.97 7.87 9.17
N SER A 147 13.34 6.59 9.31
CA SER A 147 12.51 5.59 9.99
C SER A 147 12.32 5.89 11.48
N LEU A 148 13.36 6.39 12.17
CA LEU A 148 13.26 6.85 13.55
C LEU A 148 12.37 8.09 13.66
N ALA A 149 12.54 9.07 12.78
CA ALA A 149 11.73 10.28 12.75
C ALA A 149 10.25 9.95 12.53
N LEU A 150 9.95 9.04 11.60
CA LEU A 150 8.61 8.52 11.37
C LEU A 150 8.05 7.82 12.60
N GLY A 151 8.85 6.96 13.26
CA GLY A 151 8.44 6.30 14.50
C GLY A 151 8.09 7.28 15.63
N VAL A 152 8.88 8.35 15.82
CA VAL A 152 8.57 9.40 16.81
C VAL A 152 7.34 10.21 16.42
N TYR A 153 7.14 10.48 15.13
CA TYR A 153 5.99 11.22 14.67
C TYR A 153 4.67 10.48 14.94
N LEU A 154 4.66 9.15 14.73
CA LEU A 154 3.51 8.27 14.93
C LEU A 154 3.33 7.79 16.39
N SER A 155 4.20 8.20 17.33
CA SER A 155 4.12 7.74 18.73
C SER A 155 3.26 8.65 19.62
N LYS A 156 2.44 9.51 19.03
CA LYS A 156 1.62 10.49 19.77
C LYS A 156 0.43 9.85 20.46
#